data_AF-A0A8H4V184-F1
#
_entry.id   AF-A0A8H4V184-F1
#
_cell.length_a   1.000
_cell.length_b   1.000
_cell.length_c   1.000
_cell.angle_alpha   90.00
_cell.angle_beta   90.00
_cell.angle_gamma   90.00
#
_symmetry.space_group_name_H-M   'P 1'
#
loop_
_entity.id
_entity.type
_entity.pdbx_description
1 polymer ?
#
loop_
_entity_poly.entity_id
_entity_poly.type
_entity_poly.pdbx_seq_one_letter_code
_entity_poly.pdbx_strand_id
1 'polypeptide(L)'
;MASFTALNIEPAEDIQEEVDDTKEIQIEEALKLYQNALKLHSQGPAFYSQAKDAYDALLQSEVFKYPESISDYQRNILADGDNDDAAVDALGEIDVNDAAASALPQTIFLSYKNNGQFLLDVLKETLRKQPPSVHEQRAAITKESRSVMRMFADALERDDTDLDLWRKSARIGGAMNSYRLARYCLESVLVGDDNEVEVRTEQLGLDEAFAAEDLRKTIQALKDELSSIQAPPLKKPR
;
A
#
# COMPACT_ATOMS: atom_id res chain seq x y z
N MET A 1 55.97 26.22 -0.84
CA MET A 1 55.38 27.52 -1.23
C MET A 1 54.42 27.92 -0.13
N ALA A 2 54.61 29.08 0.50
CA ALA A 2 53.73 29.56 1.56
C ALA A 2 52.43 30.08 0.92
N SER A 3 51.30 29.46 1.27
CA SER A 3 49.98 29.91 0.85
C SER A 3 49.65 31.21 1.57
N PHE A 4 49.31 32.26 0.82
CA PHE A 4 48.93 33.56 1.35
C PHE A 4 47.43 33.54 1.66
N THR A 5 47.06 33.67 2.93
CA THR A 5 45.67 33.76 3.37
C THR A 5 45.40 35.19 3.84
N ALA A 6 44.41 35.86 3.26
CA ALA A 6 44.06 37.23 3.61
C ALA A 6 43.40 37.30 5.01
N LEU A 7 43.87 38.21 5.86
CA LEU A 7 43.47 38.38 7.27
C LEU A 7 42.03 38.88 7.51
N ASN A 8 41.26 39.17 6.46
CA ASN A 8 39.89 39.72 6.53
C ASN A 8 38.82 38.79 5.93
N ILE A 9 39.14 37.52 5.70
CA ILE A 9 38.15 36.53 5.29
C ILE A 9 37.81 35.76 6.57
N GLU A 10 36.60 35.95 7.10
CA GLU A 10 36.06 35.03 8.09
C GLU A 10 36.12 33.64 7.44
N PRO A 11 36.73 32.64 8.11
CA PRO A 11 36.75 31.29 7.56
C PRO A 11 35.31 30.92 7.24
N ALA A 12 35.04 30.49 6.01
CA ALA A 12 33.76 29.87 5.70
C ALA A 12 33.60 28.78 6.77
N GLU A 13 32.62 28.97 7.66
CA GLU A 13 32.24 27.91 8.57
C GLU A 13 31.96 26.73 7.65
N ASP A 14 32.76 25.67 7.79
CA ASP A 14 32.33 24.36 7.33
C ASP A 14 31.04 24.12 8.11
N ILE A 15 29.91 24.45 7.48
CA ILE A 15 28.59 24.05 7.94
C ILE A 15 28.61 22.55 7.71
N GLN A 16 29.22 21.82 8.65
CA GLN A 16 29.05 20.38 8.76
C GLN A 16 27.59 20.22 9.11
N GLU A 17 26.79 20.07 8.07
CA GLU A 17 25.37 19.77 8.14
C GLU A 17 25.24 18.52 9.02
N GLU A 18 24.69 18.73 10.21
CA GLU A 18 24.51 17.68 11.22
C GLU A 18 23.48 16.70 10.66
N VAL A 19 23.95 15.55 10.18
CA VAL A 19 23.11 14.48 9.63
C VAL A 19 22.10 14.06 10.72
N ASP A 20 20.80 14.21 10.46
CA ASP A 20 19.74 13.80 11.38
C ASP A 20 19.59 12.27 11.41
N ASP A 21 20.49 11.61 12.14
CA ASP A 21 20.51 10.17 12.36
C ASP A 21 19.23 9.64 13.06
N THR A 22 18.40 10.52 13.62
CA THR A 22 17.19 10.14 14.37
C THR A 22 16.19 9.40 13.48
N LYS A 23 15.94 9.93 12.28
CA LYS A 23 15.00 9.33 11.33
C LYS A 23 15.47 7.97 10.84
N GLU A 24 16.76 7.83 10.54
CA GLU A 24 17.35 6.56 10.09
C GLU A 24 17.20 5.48 11.19
N ILE A 25 17.51 5.83 12.44
CA ILE A 25 17.32 4.91 13.59
C ILE A 25 15.86 4.48 13.73
N GLN A 26 14.92 5.41 13.57
CA GLN A 26 13.48 5.12 13.66
C GLN A 26 12.99 4.23 12.50
N ILE A 27 13.52 4.41 11.29
CA ILE A 27 13.26 3.53 10.14
C ILE A 27 13.81 2.13 10.41
N GLU A 28 15.02 2.01 10.93
CA GLU A 28 15.58 0.71 11.32
C GLU A 28 14.76 0.01 12.40
N GLU A 29 14.27 0.75 13.40
CA GLU A 29 13.41 0.20 14.45
C GLU A 29 12.09 -0.32 13.87
N ALA A 30 11.46 0.46 12.98
CA ALA A 30 10.25 0.02 12.27
C ALA A 30 10.53 -1.24 11.42
N LEU A 31 11.67 -1.31 10.72
CA LEU A 31 12.09 -2.50 9.98
C LEU A 31 12.26 -3.73 10.90
N LYS A 32 12.83 -3.55 12.10
CA LYS A 32 12.97 -4.63 13.10
C LYS A 32 11.58 -5.11 13.58
N LEU A 33 10.67 -4.19 13.86
CA LEU A 33 9.28 -4.51 14.23
C LEU A 33 8.56 -5.26 13.10
N TYR A 34 8.72 -4.79 11.86
CA TYR A 34 8.17 -5.43 10.67
C TYR A 34 8.68 -6.85 10.47
N GLN A 35 10.00 -7.07 10.56
CA GLN A 35 10.59 -8.40 10.44
C GLN A 35 10.11 -9.34 11.54
N ASN A 36 9.95 -8.85 12.77
CA ASN A 36 9.39 -9.63 13.88
C ASN A 36 7.93 -10.02 13.62
N ALA A 37 7.09 -9.07 13.20
CA ALA A 37 5.69 -9.33 12.86
C ALA A 37 5.57 -10.38 11.74
N LEU A 38 6.36 -10.24 10.67
CA LEU A 38 6.39 -11.19 9.56
C LEU A 38 6.85 -12.59 10.00
N LYS A 39 7.88 -12.66 10.86
CA LYS A 39 8.38 -13.91 11.42
C LYS A 39 7.30 -14.62 12.25
N LEU A 40 6.59 -13.89 13.12
CA LEU A 40 5.51 -14.46 13.93
C LEU A 40 4.32 -14.89 13.06
N HIS A 41 3.96 -14.08 12.06
CA HIS A 41 2.93 -14.41 11.08
C HIS A 41 3.26 -15.71 10.33
N SER A 42 4.49 -15.87 9.83
CA SER A 42 4.92 -17.07 9.09
C SER A 42 4.92 -18.36 9.91
N GLN A 43 4.97 -18.28 11.25
CA GLN A 43 4.91 -19.45 12.14
C GLN A 43 3.51 -20.03 12.28
N GLY A 44 2.49 -19.34 11.76
CA GLY A 44 1.13 -19.84 11.63
C GLY A 44 0.23 -19.60 12.85
N PRO A 45 -0.94 -20.26 12.90
CA PRO A 45 -2.05 -19.90 13.79
C PRO A 45 -1.73 -19.85 15.28
N ALA A 46 -0.76 -20.64 15.75
CA ALA A 46 -0.34 -20.65 17.15
C ALA A 46 0.29 -19.31 17.59
N PHE A 47 0.86 -18.56 16.65
CA PHE A 47 1.54 -17.29 16.90
C PHE A 47 0.73 -16.07 16.44
N TYR A 48 -0.50 -16.25 15.91
CA TYR A 48 -1.30 -15.13 15.40
C TYR A 48 -1.60 -14.06 16.45
N SER A 49 -1.76 -14.42 17.73
CA SER A 49 -1.91 -13.41 18.79
C SER A 49 -0.67 -12.52 18.88
N GLN A 50 0.52 -13.12 18.89
CA GLN A 50 1.78 -12.38 18.98
C GLN A 50 2.07 -11.58 17.70
N ALA A 51 1.74 -12.16 16.54
CA ALA A 51 1.87 -11.49 15.25
C ALA A 51 0.98 -10.24 15.19
N LYS A 52 -0.25 -10.32 15.72
CA LYS A 52 -1.14 -9.17 15.84
C LYS A 52 -0.51 -8.07 16.69
N ASP A 53 -0.04 -8.41 17.89
CA ASP A 53 0.58 -7.43 18.79
C ASP A 53 1.82 -6.78 18.14
N ALA A 54 2.60 -7.55 17.37
CA ALA A 54 3.75 -7.04 16.65
C ALA A 54 3.37 -6.12 15.48
N TYR A 55 2.32 -6.43 14.72
CA TYR A 55 1.79 -5.53 13.68
C TYR A 55 1.19 -4.25 14.27
N ASP A 56 0.48 -4.36 15.40
CA ASP A 56 -0.09 -3.21 16.10
C ASP A 56 1.04 -2.28 16.61
N ALA A 57 2.11 -2.84 17.18
CA ALA A 57 3.29 -2.07 17.59
C ALA A 57 4.01 -1.41 16.41
N LEU A 58 4.14 -2.11 15.27
CA LEU A 58 4.71 -1.57 14.04
C LEU A 58 3.91 -0.36 13.54
N LEU A 59 2.59 -0.48 13.41
CA LEU A 59 1.74 0.61 12.91
C LEU A 59 1.66 1.81 13.88
N GLN A 60 2.06 1.63 15.14
CA GLN A 60 2.15 2.70 16.14
C GLN A 60 3.53 3.36 16.22
N SER A 61 4.51 2.87 15.47
CA SER A 61 5.87 3.41 15.46
C SER A 61 5.93 4.83 14.88
N GLU A 62 6.98 5.58 15.24
CA GLU A 62 7.10 7.01 14.89
C GLU A 62 7.09 7.26 13.38
N VAL A 63 7.62 6.32 12.58
CA VAL A 63 7.67 6.46 11.12
C VAL A 63 6.29 6.62 10.47
N PHE A 64 5.22 6.10 11.09
CA PHE A 64 3.83 6.26 10.59
C PHE A 64 3.21 7.62 10.93
N LYS A 65 3.90 8.44 11.71
CA LYS A 65 3.47 9.81 12.07
C LYS A 65 4.15 10.88 11.22
N TYR A 66 5.14 10.51 10.42
CA TYR A 66 5.86 11.45 9.58
C TYR A 66 4.95 12.02 8.48
N PRO A 67 5.12 13.30 8.09
CA PRO A 67 4.37 13.89 6.99
C PRO A 67 4.45 13.07 5.70
N GLU A 68 5.64 12.53 5.39
CA GLU A 68 5.93 11.71 4.22
C GLU A 68 5.27 10.31 4.27
N SER A 69 4.88 9.83 5.45
CA SER A 69 4.17 8.55 5.59
C SER A 69 2.65 8.70 5.62
N ILE A 70 2.12 9.92 5.70
CA ILE A 70 0.69 10.18 5.54
C ILE A 70 0.34 10.04 4.05
N SER A 71 -0.75 9.34 3.76
CA SER A 71 -1.32 9.23 2.40
C SER A 71 -1.78 10.60 1.86
N ASP A 72 -1.61 10.85 0.57
CA ASP A 72 -2.21 11.99 -0.15
C ASP A 72 -3.72 12.08 0.07
N TYR A 73 -4.41 10.93 0.04
CA TYR A 73 -5.84 10.89 0.33
C TYR A 73 -6.17 11.44 1.72
N GLN A 74 -5.41 11.06 2.76
CA GLN A 74 -5.61 11.59 4.10
C GLN A 74 -5.19 13.06 4.22
N ARG A 75 -4.11 13.48 3.55
CA ARG A 75 -3.71 14.89 3.50
C ARG A 75 -4.83 15.76 2.93
N ASN A 76 -5.44 15.35 1.82
CA ASN A 76 -6.54 16.09 1.20
C ASN A 76 -7.78 16.17 2.10
N ILE A 77 -8.10 15.11 2.83
CA ILE A 77 -9.20 15.14 3.83
C ILE A 77 -8.89 16.10 4.98
N LEU A 78 -7.65 16.15 5.45
CA LEU A 78 -7.22 17.03 6.53
C LEU A 78 -7.18 18.50 6.07
N ALA A 79 -6.83 18.76 4.81
CA ALA A 79 -6.76 20.10 4.23
C ALA A 79 -8.15 20.72 3.97
N ASP A 80 -9.14 19.92 3.56
CA ASP A 80 -10.54 20.37 3.39
C ASP A 80 -11.22 20.73 4.74
N GLY A 81 -10.55 20.45 5.87
CA GLY A 81 -10.96 20.81 7.23
C GLY A 81 -10.26 22.08 7.74
N ASP A 82 -10.64 23.25 7.22
CA ASP A 82 -10.53 24.56 7.90
C ASP A 82 -9.12 25.08 8.27
N ASN A 83 -8.05 24.71 7.55
CA ASN A 83 -6.71 25.29 7.76
C ASN A 83 -6.05 25.71 6.43
N ASP A 84 -6.38 26.92 5.96
CA ASP A 84 -5.74 27.58 4.82
C ASP A 84 -4.27 27.98 5.06
N ASP A 85 -3.74 27.83 6.28
CA ASP A 85 -2.41 28.34 6.66
C ASP A 85 -1.27 27.28 6.64
N ALA A 86 -1.54 26.00 6.37
CA ALA A 86 -0.53 24.93 6.50
C ALA A 86 0.05 24.40 5.17
N ALA A 87 -0.48 24.83 4.02
CA ALA A 87 -0.18 24.19 2.73
C ALA A 87 1.10 24.66 2.02
N VAL A 88 1.86 25.62 2.58
CA VAL A 88 2.95 26.28 1.84
C VAL A 88 4.37 25.90 2.31
N ASP A 89 4.52 25.16 3.42
CA ASP A 89 5.86 24.90 4.00
C ASP A 89 6.35 23.44 3.90
N ALA A 90 5.61 22.55 3.21
CA ALA A 90 5.96 21.13 3.11
C ALA A 90 6.95 20.80 1.97
N LEU A 91 7.65 21.80 1.42
CA LEU A 91 8.71 21.62 0.43
C LEU A 91 10.06 22.14 0.96
N GLY A 92 10.35 21.91 2.24
CA GLY A 92 11.74 21.90 2.67
C GLY A 92 12.48 20.83 1.86
N GLU A 93 13.55 21.21 1.16
CA GLU A 93 14.50 20.26 0.60
C GLU A 93 15.07 19.47 1.78
N ILE A 94 14.57 18.25 2.00
CA ILE A 94 15.09 17.36 3.03
C ILE A 94 16.18 16.53 2.36
N ASP A 95 17.42 16.74 2.80
CA ASP A 95 18.55 15.87 2.50
C ASP A 95 18.38 14.55 3.27
N VAL A 96 17.49 13.70 2.75
CA VAL A 96 17.37 12.32 3.20
C VAL A 96 18.40 11.53 2.42
N ASN A 97 19.33 10.87 3.11
CA ASN A 97 20.22 9.89 2.50
C ASN A 97 19.40 8.92 1.63
N ASP A 98 19.83 8.67 0.39
CA ASP A 98 19.08 7.94 -0.66
C ASP A 98 18.56 6.56 -0.19
N ALA A 99 19.30 5.92 0.74
CA ALA A 99 18.90 4.67 1.37
C ALA A 99 17.69 4.82 2.33
N ALA A 100 17.63 5.87 3.14
CA ALA A 100 16.49 6.15 4.02
C ALA A 100 15.29 6.66 3.22
N ALA A 101 15.53 7.42 2.16
CA ALA A 101 14.51 7.95 1.25
C ALA A 101 13.70 6.84 0.57
N SER A 102 14.36 5.75 0.18
CA SER A 102 13.72 4.57 -0.42
C SER A 102 13.21 3.56 0.61
N ALA A 103 13.88 3.41 1.75
CA ALA A 103 13.51 2.43 2.77
C ALA A 103 12.20 2.77 3.48
N LEU A 104 11.91 4.05 3.73
CA LEU A 104 10.70 4.44 4.44
C LEU A 104 9.41 4.11 3.66
N PRO A 105 9.19 4.59 2.41
CA PRO A 105 8.00 4.25 1.64
C PRO A 105 7.81 2.74 1.50
N GLN A 106 8.90 2.01 1.24
CA GLN A 106 8.89 0.56 1.15
C GLN A 106 8.47 -0.12 2.47
N THR A 107 8.97 0.36 3.60
CA THR A 107 8.61 -0.17 4.93
C THR A 107 7.12 0.04 5.20
N ILE A 108 6.60 1.23 4.90
CA ILE A 108 5.18 1.54 5.11
C ILE A 108 4.31 0.68 4.19
N PHE A 109 4.65 0.59 2.90
CA PHE A 109 3.97 -0.28 1.93
C PHE A 109 3.89 -1.74 2.43
N LEU A 110 5.05 -2.33 2.76
CA LEU A 110 5.13 -3.72 3.22
C LEU A 110 4.36 -3.96 4.51
N SER A 111 4.36 -2.99 5.42
CA SER A 111 3.62 -3.06 6.68
C SER A 111 2.12 -3.18 6.44
N TYR A 112 1.56 -2.30 5.61
CA TYR A 112 0.13 -2.34 5.27
C TYR A 112 -0.24 -3.60 4.47
N LYS A 113 0.53 -3.93 3.43
CA LYS A 113 0.32 -5.12 2.59
C LYS A 113 0.30 -6.40 3.43
N ASN A 114 1.30 -6.60 4.28
CA ASN A 114 1.42 -7.85 5.04
C ASN A 114 0.51 -7.91 6.25
N ASN A 115 0.14 -6.77 6.87
CA ASN A 115 -0.90 -6.75 7.88
C ASN A 115 -2.27 -7.09 7.27
N GLY A 116 -2.60 -6.52 6.10
CA GLY A 116 -3.83 -6.90 5.38
C GLY A 116 -3.86 -8.40 5.04
N GLN A 117 -2.73 -8.97 4.59
CA GLN A 117 -2.63 -10.42 4.36
C GLN A 117 -2.80 -11.23 5.66
N PHE A 118 -2.18 -10.78 6.76
CA PHE A 118 -2.33 -11.40 8.08
C PHE A 118 -3.80 -11.43 8.54
N LEU A 119 -4.54 -10.33 8.39
CA LEU A 119 -5.96 -10.27 8.72
C LEU A 119 -6.79 -11.28 7.91
N LEU A 120 -6.48 -11.48 6.63
CA LEU A 120 -7.12 -12.51 5.81
C LEU A 120 -6.84 -13.92 6.33
N ASP A 121 -5.61 -14.20 6.75
CA ASP A 121 -5.22 -15.52 7.23
C ASP A 121 -5.81 -15.81 8.62
N VAL A 122 -5.91 -14.81 9.49
CA VAL A 122 -6.69 -14.88 10.74
C VAL A 122 -8.18 -15.13 10.46
N LEU A 123 -8.77 -14.44 9.49
CA LEU A 123 -10.16 -14.65 9.10
C LEU A 123 -10.37 -16.10 8.59
N LYS A 124 -9.52 -16.58 7.68
CA LYS A 124 -9.59 -17.97 7.17
C LYS A 124 -9.52 -18.99 8.30
N GLU A 125 -8.60 -18.80 9.25
CA GLU A 125 -8.46 -19.71 10.39
C GLU A 125 -9.69 -19.66 11.32
N THR A 126 -10.25 -18.47 11.53
CA THR A 126 -11.49 -18.29 12.29
C THR A 126 -12.67 -19.00 11.61
N LEU A 127 -12.78 -18.89 10.28
CA LEU A 127 -13.80 -19.58 9.49
C LEU A 127 -13.59 -21.10 9.46
N ARG A 128 -12.34 -21.58 9.54
CA ARG A 128 -12.01 -23.00 9.61
C ARG A 128 -12.43 -23.64 10.94
N LYS A 129 -12.31 -22.91 12.04
CA LYS A 129 -12.64 -23.38 13.41
C LYS A 129 -14.15 -23.51 13.69
N GLN A 130 -14.98 -23.47 12.65
CA GLN A 130 -16.44 -23.40 12.68
C GLN A 130 -16.97 -22.14 13.39
N PRO A 131 -17.44 -21.15 12.62
CA PRO A 131 -18.10 -20.00 13.21
C PRO A 131 -19.48 -20.40 13.73
N PRO A 132 -19.95 -19.76 14.81
CA PRO A 132 -21.38 -19.79 15.13
C PRO A 132 -22.12 -19.18 13.93
N SER A 133 -23.32 -19.68 13.62
CA SER A 133 -24.29 -19.29 12.56
C SER A 133 -23.82 -18.69 11.21
N VAL A 134 -24.55 -18.96 10.13
CA VAL A 134 -24.31 -18.33 8.80
C VAL A 134 -24.33 -16.78 8.87
N HIS A 135 -25.08 -16.20 9.80
CA HIS A 135 -25.17 -14.76 9.95
C HIS A 135 -23.88 -14.15 10.54
N GLU A 136 -23.36 -14.73 11.62
CA GLU A 136 -22.12 -14.27 12.24
C GLU A 136 -20.92 -14.45 11.29
N GLN A 137 -20.92 -15.50 10.47
CA GLN A 137 -19.93 -15.68 9.39
C GLN A 137 -19.91 -14.52 8.43
N ARG A 138 -21.08 -14.13 7.91
CA ARG A 138 -21.21 -13.02 6.97
C ARG A 138 -20.78 -11.71 7.61
N ALA A 139 -21.15 -11.49 8.88
CA ALA A 139 -20.75 -10.30 9.62
C ALA A 139 -19.22 -10.22 9.79
N ALA A 140 -18.59 -11.33 10.19
CA ALA A 140 -17.14 -11.42 10.32
C ALA A 140 -16.42 -11.19 8.98
N ILE A 141 -16.87 -11.87 7.91
CA ILE A 141 -16.32 -11.68 6.55
C ILE A 141 -16.44 -10.21 6.14
N THR A 142 -17.59 -9.59 6.32
CA THR A 142 -17.81 -8.19 5.93
C THR A 142 -16.92 -7.23 6.70
N LYS A 143 -16.83 -7.42 8.03
CA LYS A 143 -16.02 -6.57 8.91
C LYS A 143 -14.54 -6.68 8.55
N GLU A 144 -14.01 -7.91 8.52
CA GLU A 144 -12.59 -8.13 8.26
C GLU A 144 -12.22 -7.77 6.82
N SER A 145 -13.08 -8.04 5.83
CA SER A 145 -12.87 -7.61 4.44
C SER A 145 -12.73 -6.10 4.32
N ARG A 146 -13.50 -5.32 5.09
CA ARG A 146 -13.39 -3.85 5.11
C ARG A 146 -12.07 -3.40 5.72
N SER A 147 -11.63 -4.04 6.81
CA SER A 147 -10.32 -3.76 7.43
C SER A 147 -9.17 -4.05 6.47
N VAL A 148 -9.20 -5.24 5.83
CA VAL A 148 -8.19 -5.65 4.84
C VAL A 148 -8.18 -4.68 3.66
N MET A 149 -9.35 -4.30 3.14
CA MET A 149 -9.46 -3.36 2.02
C MET A 149 -8.81 -2.02 2.35
N ARG A 150 -8.96 -1.52 3.58
CA ARG A 150 -8.31 -0.29 4.02
C ARG A 150 -6.78 -0.45 4.01
N MET A 151 -6.26 -1.53 4.59
CA MET A 151 -4.82 -1.80 4.58
C MET A 151 -4.27 -1.94 3.16
N PHE A 152 -5.00 -2.62 2.26
CA PHE A 152 -4.57 -2.75 0.87
C PHE A 152 -4.64 -1.44 0.10
N ALA A 153 -5.63 -0.59 0.36
CA ALA A 153 -5.67 0.75 -0.22
C ALA A 153 -4.50 1.62 0.25
N ASP A 154 -4.21 1.60 1.57
CA ASP A 154 -3.05 2.30 2.13
C ASP A 154 -1.73 1.77 1.50
N ALA A 155 -1.61 0.47 1.25
CA ALA A 155 -0.45 -0.09 0.55
C ALA A 155 -0.39 0.37 -0.93
N LEU A 156 -1.48 0.24 -1.69
CA LEU A 156 -1.54 0.55 -3.11
C LEU A 156 -1.31 2.04 -3.43
N GLU A 157 -1.57 2.93 -2.48
CA GLU A 157 -1.23 4.35 -2.64
C GLU A 157 0.28 4.60 -2.64
N ARG A 158 1.08 3.69 -2.06
CA ARG A 158 2.54 3.79 -1.99
C ARG A 158 3.24 3.01 -3.10
N ASP A 159 2.59 1.96 -3.59
CA ASP A 159 3.04 1.16 -4.74
C ASP A 159 1.80 0.59 -5.45
N ASP A 160 1.37 1.28 -6.50
CA ASP A 160 0.24 0.91 -7.34
C ASP A 160 0.63 -0.09 -8.44
N THR A 161 1.91 -0.44 -8.55
CA THR A 161 2.41 -1.40 -9.53
C THR A 161 2.21 -2.87 -9.09
N ASP A 162 1.78 -3.10 -7.84
CA ASP A 162 1.50 -4.43 -7.30
C ASP A 162 0.19 -5.02 -7.84
N LEU A 163 0.28 -5.65 -9.01
CA LEU A 163 -0.84 -6.28 -9.70
C LEU A 163 -1.50 -7.40 -8.88
N ASP A 164 -0.75 -8.17 -8.08
CA ASP A 164 -1.32 -9.22 -7.23
C ASP A 164 -2.19 -8.60 -6.12
N LEU A 165 -1.76 -7.48 -5.54
CA LEU A 165 -2.50 -6.76 -4.52
C LEU A 165 -3.79 -6.16 -5.08
N TRP A 166 -3.76 -5.60 -6.30
CA TRP A 166 -4.98 -5.18 -6.99
C TRP A 166 -5.95 -6.34 -7.23
N ARG A 167 -5.46 -7.49 -7.72
CA ARG A 167 -6.29 -8.69 -7.94
C ARG A 167 -6.86 -9.24 -6.64
N LYS A 168 -6.10 -9.23 -5.55
CA LYS A 168 -6.59 -9.61 -4.22
C LYS A 168 -7.67 -8.66 -3.74
N SER A 169 -7.49 -7.35 -3.91
CA SER A 169 -8.48 -6.32 -3.60
C SER A 169 -9.77 -6.54 -4.41
N ALA A 170 -9.67 -6.89 -5.69
CA ALA A 170 -10.84 -7.22 -6.50
C ALA A 170 -11.66 -8.39 -5.92
N ARG A 171 -10.98 -9.47 -5.49
CA ARG A 171 -11.62 -10.64 -4.88
C ARG A 171 -12.32 -10.29 -3.56
N ILE A 172 -11.71 -9.44 -2.74
CA ILE A 172 -12.31 -8.96 -1.49
C ILE A 172 -13.53 -8.07 -1.80
N GLY A 173 -13.45 -7.19 -2.80
CA GLY A 173 -14.58 -6.42 -3.31
C GLY A 173 -15.76 -7.31 -3.70
N GLY A 174 -15.48 -8.40 -4.43
CA GLY A 174 -16.47 -9.43 -4.76
C GLY A 174 -17.06 -10.12 -3.53
N ALA A 175 -16.23 -10.49 -2.54
CA ALA A 175 -16.70 -11.10 -1.28
C ALA A 175 -17.62 -10.18 -0.46
N MET A 176 -17.46 -8.86 -0.59
CA MET A 176 -18.34 -7.85 0.00
C MET A 176 -19.58 -7.53 -0.87
N ASN A 177 -19.76 -8.21 -2.00
CA ASN A 177 -20.76 -7.88 -3.04
C ASN A 177 -20.63 -6.46 -3.60
N SER A 178 -19.43 -5.88 -3.57
CA SER A 178 -19.12 -4.58 -4.18
C SER A 178 -18.51 -4.79 -5.57
N TYR A 179 -19.38 -4.97 -6.57
CA TYR A 179 -18.95 -5.14 -7.96
C TYR A 179 -18.25 -3.91 -8.53
N ARG A 180 -18.61 -2.70 -8.06
CA ARG A 180 -17.93 -1.46 -8.44
C ARG A 180 -16.47 -1.48 -8.01
N LEU A 181 -16.21 -1.90 -6.77
CA LEU A 181 -14.85 -2.01 -6.23
C LEU A 181 -14.07 -3.13 -6.92
N ALA A 182 -14.71 -4.29 -7.09
CA ALA A 182 -14.10 -5.42 -7.79
C ALA A 182 -13.67 -5.03 -9.21
N ARG A 183 -14.56 -4.35 -9.94
CA ARG A 183 -14.30 -3.82 -11.27
C ARG A 183 -13.15 -2.83 -11.28
N TYR A 184 -13.19 -1.80 -10.43
CA TYR A 184 -12.14 -0.78 -10.36
C TYR A 184 -10.76 -1.42 -10.16
N CYS A 185 -10.62 -2.33 -9.19
CA CYS A 185 -9.35 -3.00 -8.95
C CYS A 185 -8.89 -3.86 -10.14
N LEU A 186 -9.80 -4.50 -10.88
CA LEU A 186 -9.45 -5.29 -12.07
C LEU A 186 -9.05 -4.41 -13.25
N GLU A 187 -9.72 -3.25 -13.41
CA GLU A 187 -9.35 -2.25 -14.40
C GLU A 187 -7.97 -1.67 -14.08
N SER A 188 -7.65 -1.37 -12.82
CA SER A 188 -6.33 -0.90 -12.40
C SER A 188 -5.20 -1.87 -12.75
N VAL A 189 -5.45 -3.19 -12.81
CA VAL A 189 -4.45 -4.16 -13.26
C VAL A 189 -4.16 -4.02 -14.77
N LEU A 190 -5.13 -3.56 -15.55
CA LEU A 190 -5.06 -3.49 -17.01
C LEU A 190 -4.66 -2.11 -17.54
N VAL A 191 -4.78 -1.07 -16.71
CA VAL A 191 -4.25 0.26 -17.01
C VAL A 191 -2.74 0.14 -16.93
N GLY A 192 -2.07 0.15 -18.08
CA GLY A 192 -0.62 0.17 -18.14
C GLY A 192 -0.05 1.50 -17.63
N ASP A 193 1.24 1.49 -17.33
CA ASP A 193 2.02 2.63 -16.80
C ASP A 193 1.94 3.90 -17.68
N ASP A 194 1.62 3.75 -18.96
CA ASP A 194 1.73 4.83 -19.96
C ASP A 194 0.52 5.79 -19.98
N ASN A 195 -0.50 5.66 -19.12
CA ASN A 195 -1.75 6.43 -19.18
C ASN A 195 -2.45 6.40 -20.57
N GLU A 196 -2.00 5.55 -21.48
CA GLU A 196 -2.60 5.38 -22.80
C GLU A 196 -3.82 4.48 -22.65
N VAL A 197 -4.99 5.04 -23.00
CA VAL A 197 -6.27 4.32 -23.07
C VAL A 197 -6.25 3.23 -24.16
N GLU A 198 -5.19 3.17 -24.96
CA GLU A 198 -4.94 2.06 -25.86
C GLU A 198 -4.48 0.84 -25.06
N VAL A 199 -5.44 -0.06 -24.81
CA VAL A 199 -5.15 -1.42 -24.35
C VAL A 199 -4.05 -1.98 -25.25
N ARG A 200 -2.86 -2.19 -24.68
CA ARG A 200 -1.73 -2.81 -25.36
C ARG A 200 -2.24 -4.04 -26.11
N THR A 201 -2.14 -3.99 -27.44
CA THR A 201 -2.41 -5.18 -28.28
C THR A 201 -1.31 -6.25 -28.14
N GLU A 202 -0.33 -5.97 -27.27
CA GLU A 202 0.75 -6.84 -26.86
C GLU A 202 0.27 -7.98 -25.95
N GLN A 203 1.17 -8.93 -25.75
CA GLN A 203 0.94 -10.18 -25.04
C GLN A 203 0.84 -9.89 -23.54
N LEU A 204 -0.39 -9.83 -23.02
CA LEU A 204 -0.66 -9.64 -21.59
C LEU A 204 0.20 -10.58 -20.73
N GLY A 205 0.76 -10.03 -19.66
CA GLY A 205 1.33 -10.81 -18.57
C GLY A 205 0.28 -11.72 -17.92
N LEU A 206 0.73 -12.68 -17.11
CA LEU A 206 -0.15 -13.68 -16.52
C LEU A 206 -1.23 -13.04 -15.63
N ASP A 207 -0.86 -12.07 -14.79
CA ASP A 207 -1.78 -11.38 -13.89
C ASP A 207 -2.82 -10.55 -14.64
N GLU A 208 -2.39 -9.82 -15.66
CA GLU A 208 -3.27 -9.03 -16.53
C GLU A 208 -4.24 -9.94 -17.31
N ALA A 209 -3.76 -11.06 -17.86
CA ALA A 209 -4.61 -12.01 -18.57
C ALA A 209 -5.72 -12.57 -17.67
N PHE A 210 -5.40 -12.93 -16.43
CA PHE A 210 -6.41 -13.36 -15.47
C PHE A 210 -7.34 -12.23 -15.04
N ALA A 211 -6.81 -11.02 -14.80
CA ALA A 211 -7.63 -9.87 -14.42
C ALA A 211 -8.63 -9.51 -15.52
N ALA A 212 -8.22 -9.56 -16.79
CA ALA A 212 -9.11 -9.36 -17.94
C ALA A 212 -10.22 -10.41 -18.02
N GLU A 213 -9.93 -11.67 -17.71
CA GLU A 213 -10.97 -12.72 -17.65
C GLU A 213 -11.95 -12.48 -16.50
N ASP A 214 -11.45 -12.16 -15.31
CA ASP A 214 -12.27 -11.88 -14.13
C ASP A 214 -13.10 -10.59 -14.29
N LEU A 215 -12.56 -9.58 -14.99
CA LEU A 215 -13.27 -8.34 -15.34
C LEU A 215 -14.46 -8.63 -16.25
N ARG A 216 -14.28 -9.47 -17.27
CA ARG A 216 -15.39 -9.87 -18.15
C ARG A 216 -16.49 -10.61 -17.40
N LYS A 217 -16.13 -11.54 -16.49
CA LYS A 217 -17.12 -12.22 -15.65
C LYS A 217 -17.92 -11.20 -14.82
N THR A 218 -17.23 -10.19 -14.29
CA THR A 218 -17.85 -9.10 -13.51
C THR A 218 -18.80 -8.25 -14.36
N ILE A 219 -18.36 -7.79 -15.54
CA ILE A 219 -19.16 -7.02 -16.50
C ILE A 219 -20.40 -7.80 -16.94
N GLN A 220 -20.24 -9.10 -17.24
CA GLN A 220 -21.34 -9.97 -17.64
C GLN A 220 -22.35 -10.16 -16.51
N ALA A 221 -21.88 -10.35 -15.27
CA ALA A 221 -22.75 -10.47 -14.10
C ALA A 221 -23.55 -9.19 -13.84
N LEU A 222 -22.96 -8.02 -14.12
CA LEU A 222 -23.60 -6.71 -14.02
C LEU A 222 -24.54 -6.37 -15.20
N LYS A 223 -24.47 -7.13 -16.30
CA LYS A 223 -25.14 -6.80 -17.57
C LYS A 223 -24.78 -5.40 -18.08
N ASP A 224 -23.52 -5.01 -17.89
CA ASP A 224 -23.01 -3.72 -18.35
C ASP A 224 -22.65 -3.80 -19.84
N GLU A 225 -23.63 -3.48 -20.69
CA GLU A 225 -23.50 -3.57 -22.15
C GLU A 225 -22.47 -2.59 -22.71
N LEU A 226 -22.38 -1.38 -22.15
CA LEU A 226 -21.44 -0.35 -22.61
C LEU A 226 -19.99 -0.81 -22.42
N SER A 227 -19.69 -1.31 -21.22
CA SER A 227 -18.34 -1.79 -20.88
C SER A 227 -18.00 -3.07 -21.62
N SER A 228 -19.01 -3.91 -21.92
CA SER A 228 -18.82 -5.10 -22.76
C SER A 228 -18.42 -4.76 -24.19
N ILE A 229 -18.91 -3.64 -24.76
CA ILE A 229 -18.57 -3.20 -26.12
C ILE A 229 -17.15 -2.62 -26.15
N GLN A 230 -16.76 -1.92 -25.09
CA GLN A 230 -15.43 -1.29 -24.98
C GLN A 230 -14.33 -2.28 -24.58
N ALA A 231 -14.68 -3.47 -24.07
CA ALA A 231 -13.69 -4.45 -23.63
C ALA A 231 -12.84 -4.96 -24.82
N PRO A 232 -11.50 -4.84 -24.77
CA PRO A 232 -10.61 -5.29 -25.82
C PRO A 232 -10.74 -6.81 -26.04
N PRO A 233 -10.61 -7.35 -27.27
CA PRO A 233 -10.64 -8.79 -27.50
C PRO A 233 -9.43 -9.49 -26.87
N LEU A 234 -9.64 -10.55 -26.08
CA LEU A 234 -8.52 -11.33 -25.51
C LEU A 234 -7.92 -12.18 -26.63
N LYS A 235 -6.68 -11.87 -27.03
CA LYS A 235 -5.85 -12.87 -27.71
C LYS A 235 -5.25 -13.76 -26.63
N LYS A 236 -5.69 -15.01 -26.55
CA LYS A 236 -5.08 -16.00 -25.65
C LYS A 236 -3.58 -16.10 -25.98
N PRO A 237 -2.68 -16.17 -24.98
CA PRO A 237 -1.28 -16.48 -25.24
C PRO A 237 -1.21 -17.82 -25.99
N ARG A 238 -0.41 -17.86 -27.05
CA ARG A 238 -0.11 -19.09 -27.80
C ARG A 238 0.84 -19.97 -27.02
#